data_AF-A0A4R8VBF4-F1
#
_entry.id   AF-A0A4R8VBF4-F1
#
_cell.length_a   1.000
_cell.length_b   1.000
_cell.length_c   1.000
_cell.angle_alpha   90.00
_cell.angle_beta   90.00
_cell.angle_gamma   90.00
#
_symmetry.space_group_name_H-M   'P 1'
#
loop_
_entity.id
_entity.type
_entity.pdbx_description
1 polymer ?
#
loop_
_entity_poly.entity_id
_entity_poly.type
_entity_poly.pdbx_seq_one_letter_code
_entity_poly.pdbx_strand_id
1 'polypeptide(L)'
;MAESRPPDPAARGSFSRALLVAVMVAVLYGAILLAVDGFVSLLADRDVISEADAGPLVGPVMAVAALAIVFMAVLGGLRPTSGPPRVPVGRALTAAILVYALSPLAGAIVFVLGRGNAATAAVFYGSCLTSPFVIGAAVLALVTVLLLPAISLARSRAR
;
A
#
# COMPACT_ATOMS: atom_id res chain seq x y z
N MET A 1 42.68 -3.81 -16.83
CA MET A 1 42.27 -3.01 -15.66
C MET A 1 41.00 -2.27 -16.04
N ALA A 2 39.86 -2.65 -15.47
CA ALA A 2 38.59 -1.96 -15.70
C ALA A 2 38.52 -0.76 -14.76
N GLU A 3 38.47 0.44 -15.33
CA GLU A 3 38.32 1.69 -14.59
C GLU A 3 36.95 1.69 -13.88
N SER A 4 36.96 1.53 -12.54
CA SER A 4 35.75 1.62 -11.73
C SER A 4 35.29 3.06 -11.70
N ARG A 5 34.38 3.42 -12.62
CA ARG A 5 33.76 4.75 -12.68
C ARG A 5 33.17 5.08 -11.30
N PRO A 6 33.59 6.17 -10.64
CA PRO A 6 33.07 6.52 -9.32
C PRO A 6 31.54 6.71 -9.39
N PRO A 7 30.79 6.31 -8.34
CA PRO A 7 29.34 6.41 -8.34
C PRO A 7 28.92 7.87 -8.49
N ASP A 8 28.13 8.14 -9.53
CA ASP A 8 27.68 9.49 -9.90
C ASP A 8 26.92 10.17 -8.73
N PRO A 9 27.41 11.30 -8.20
CA PRO A 9 26.76 12.00 -7.09
C PRO A 9 25.34 12.47 -7.43
N ALA A 10 25.03 12.70 -8.71
CA ALA A 10 23.69 13.08 -9.16
C ALA A 10 22.65 11.96 -8.94
N ALA A 11 23.06 10.70 -8.97
CA ALA A 11 22.19 9.55 -8.75
C ALA A 11 21.74 9.41 -7.29
N ARG A 12 22.58 9.81 -6.31
CA ARG A 12 22.21 9.79 -4.89
C ARG A 12 21.10 10.80 -4.59
N GLY A 13 21.19 12.00 -5.15
CA GLY A 13 20.22 13.07 -4.92
C GLY A 13 18.85 12.85 -5.58
N SER A 14 18.76 12.05 -6.64
CA SER A 14 17.47 11.66 -7.23
C SER A 14 16.77 10.57 -6.41
N PHE A 15 17.54 9.61 -5.89
CA PHE A 15 17.03 8.54 -5.04
C PHE A 15 16.47 9.06 -3.71
N SER A 16 17.18 9.95 -3.01
CA SER A 16 16.69 10.54 -1.75
C SER A 16 15.37 11.29 -1.91
N ARG A 17 15.19 11.99 -3.04
CA ARG A 17 13.94 12.68 -3.36
C ARG A 17 12.82 11.70 -3.69
N ALA A 18 13.10 10.64 -4.46
CA ALA A 18 12.13 9.60 -4.75
C ALA A 18 11.68 8.87 -3.47
N LEU A 19 12.62 8.61 -2.56
CA LEU A 19 12.34 8.02 -1.25
C LEU A 19 11.43 8.94 -0.43
N LEU A 20 11.76 10.22 -0.31
CA LEU A 20 10.95 11.17 0.47
C LEU A 20 9.53 11.30 -0.08
N VAL A 21 9.37 11.37 -1.41
CA VAL A 21 8.04 11.38 -2.04
C VAL A 21 7.30 10.07 -1.77
N ALA A 22 7.97 8.91 -1.88
CA ALA A 22 7.34 7.63 -1.59
C ALA A 22 6.87 7.53 -0.13
N VAL A 23 7.66 8.03 0.82
CA VAL A 23 7.27 8.11 2.24
C VAL A 23 6.07 9.03 2.43
N MET A 24 6.10 10.24 1.85
CA MET A 24 4.98 11.19 1.94
C MET A 24 3.68 10.62 1.36
N VAL A 25 3.77 9.94 0.22
CA VAL A 25 2.60 9.28 -0.41
C VAL A 25 2.10 8.10 0.44
N ALA A 26 3.01 7.31 1.03
CA ALA A 26 2.61 6.24 1.94
C ALA A 26 1.89 6.79 3.18
N VAL A 27 2.42 7.85 3.80
CA VAL A 27 1.77 8.52 4.94
C VAL A 27 0.40 9.08 4.55
N LEU A 28 0.30 9.74 3.40
CA LEU A 28 -0.97 10.26 2.88
C LEU A 28 -1.99 9.12 2.65
N TYR A 29 -1.56 8.02 2.03
CA TYR A 29 -2.39 6.84 1.83
C TYR A 29 -2.89 6.29 3.17
N GLY A 30 -2.01 6.13 4.16
CA GLY A 30 -2.38 5.66 5.50
C GLY A 30 -3.38 6.59 6.19
N ALA A 31 -3.21 7.90 6.09
CA ALA A 31 -4.14 8.87 6.67
C ALA A 31 -5.52 8.81 6.02
N ILE A 32 -5.59 8.72 4.68
CA ILE A 32 -6.85 8.58 3.96
C ILE A 32 -7.51 7.23 4.27
N LEU A 33 -6.72 6.16 4.35
CA LEU A 33 -7.19 4.82 4.70
C LEU A 33 -7.86 4.83 6.08
N LEU A 34 -7.20 5.36 7.11
CA LEU A 34 -7.76 5.48 8.46
C LEU A 34 -9.02 6.35 8.49
N ALA A 35 -9.04 7.45 7.72
CA ALA A 35 -10.23 8.29 7.62
C ALA A 35 -11.41 7.52 6.98
N VAL A 36 -11.17 6.81 5.87
CA VAL A 36 -12.19 6.00 5.18
C VAL A 36 -12.67 4.86 6.07
N ASP A 37 -11.76 4.16 6.75
CA ASP A 37 -12.12 3.09 7.69
C ASP A 37 -12.98 3.64 8.84
N GLY A 38 -12.66 4.83 9.37
CA GLY A 38 -13.47 5.50 10.38
C GLY A 38 -14.87 5.87 9.87
N PHE A 39 -14.98 6.43 8.66
CA PHE A 39 -16.28 6.74 8.05
C PHE A 39 -17.10 5.46 7.78
N VAL A 40 -16.48 4.44 7.19
CA VAL A 40 -17.14 3.15 6.93
C VAL A 40 -17.59 2.51 8.23
N SER A 41 -16.79 2.62 9.29
CA SER A 41 -17.16 2.10 10.62
C SER A 41 -18.40 2.79 11.18
N LEU A 42 -18.49 4.12 11.08
CA LEU A 42 -19.67 4.89 11.48
C LEU A 42 -20.91 4.59 10.62
N LEU A 43 -20.73 4.45 9.30
CA LEU A 43 -21.85 4.20 8.39
C LEU A 43 -22.38 2.75 8.48
N ALA A 44 -21.48 1.79 8.69
CA ALA A 44 -21.83 0.38 8.78
C ALA A 44 -22.24 -0.06 10.19
N ASP A 45 -22.17 0.85 11.18
CA ASP A 45 -22.35 0.58 12.61
C ASP A 45 -21.56 -0.67 13.06
N ARG A 46 -20.35 -0.79 12.51
CA ARG A 46 -19.46 -1.93 12.70
C ARG A 46 -18.06 -1.44 12.97
N ASP A 47 -17.42 -2.06 13.95
CA ASP A 47 -15.98 -1.87 14.14
C ASP A 47 -15.22 -2.44 12.95
N VAL A 48 -14.14 -1.76 12.54
CA VAL A 48 -13.20 -2.17 11.50
C VAL A 48 -12.73 -3.62 11.71
N ILE A 49 -12.72 -4.08 12.97
CA ILE A 49 -12.54 -5.49 13.37
C ILE A 49 -13.66 -5.85 14.35
N SER A 50 -14.83 -6.27 13.85
CA SER A 50 -15.98 -6.65 14.69
C SER A 50 -15.85 -8.05 15.32
N GLU A 51 -14.84 -8.84 14.95
CA GLU A 51 -14.51 -10.09 15.64
C GLU A 51 -13.68 -9.78 16.90
N ALA A 52 -14.28 -9.90 18.10
CA ALA A 52 -13.60 -9.86 19.42
C ALA A 52 -12.41 -10.84 19.55
N ASP A 53 -12.27 -11.70 18.55
CA ASP A 53 -11.49 -12.91 18.48
C ASP A 53 -10.26 -12.79 17.57
N ALA A 54 -10.14 -11.72 16.78
CA ALA A 54 -9.05 -11.55 15.81
C ALA A 54 -7.72 -11.08 16.45
N GLY A 55 -7.74 -10.59 17.68
CA GLY A 55 -6.56 -10.07 18.35
C GLY A 55 -6.26 -8.61 17.96
N PRO A 56 -5.85 -7.75 18.91
CA PRO A 56 -5.70 -6.29 18.70
C PRO A 56 -4.75 -5.86 17.57
N LEU A 57 -3.89 -6.77 17.11
CA LEU A 57 -2.82 -6.49 16.17
C LEU A 57 -3.19 -6.76 14.70
N VAL A 58 -4.31 -7.45 14.42
CA VAL A 58 -4.66 -7.81 13.04
C VAL A 58 -4.92 -6.57 12.17
N GLY A 59 -5.73 -5.62 12.64
CA GLY A 59 -5.97 -4.36 11.93
C GLY A 59 -4.68 -3.57 11.63
N PRO A 60 -3.86 -3.27 12.66
CA PRO A 60 -2.58 -2.59 12.46
C PRO A 60 -1.66 -3.31 11.46
N VAL A 61 -1.55 -4.65 11.53
CA VAL A 61 -0.69 -5.42 10.61
C VAL A 61 -1.22 -5.38 9.17
N MET A 62 -2.54 -5.47 8.98
CA MET A 62 -3.17 -5.33 7.67
C MET A 62 -2.89 -3.96 7.05
N ALA A 63 -3.03 -2.89 7.83
CA ALA A 63 -2.75 -1.53 7.39
C ALA A 63 -1.26 -1.34 7.03
N VAL A 64 -0.35 -1.85 7.86
CA VAL A 64 1.10 -1.81 7.59
C VAL A 64 1.45 -2.58 6.31
N ALA A 65 0.83 -3.74 6.06
CA ALA A 65 1.03 -4.49 4.82
C ALA A 65 0.57 -3.68 3.59
N ALA A 66 -0.60 -3.04 3.66
CA ALA A 66 -1.10 -2.19 2.59
C ALA A 66 -0.17 -1.00 2.32
N LEU A 67 0.28 -0.32 3.38
CA LEU A 67 1.27 0.76 3.34
C LEU A 67 2.56 0.33 2.65
N ALA A 68 3.09 -0.84 2.99
CA ALA A 68 4.32 -1.36 2.39
C ALA A 68 4.15 -1.63 0.89
N ILE A 69 3.02 -2.20 0.47
CA ILE A 69 2.72 -2.49 -0.94
C ILE A 69 2.63 -1.18 -1.74
N VAL A 70 1.87 -0.19 -1.24
CA VAL A 70 1.74 1.13 -1.89
C VAL A 70 3.09 1.84 -1.94
N PHE A 71 3.87 1.81 -0.86
CA PHE A 71 5.21 2.38 -0.82
C PHE A 71 6.12 1.78 -1.89
N MET A 72 6.18 0.46 -2.02
CA MET A 72 6.98 -0.22 -3.04
C MET A 72 6.48 0.07 -4.46
N ALA A 73 5.15 0.14 -4.64
CA ALA A 73 4.54 0.53 -5.90
C ALA A 73 4.95 1.96 -6.27
N VAL A 74 4.92 2.92 -5.36
CA VAL A 74 5.31 4.31 -5.66
C VAL A 74 6.82 4.41 -5.89
N LEU A 75 7.63 3.82 -5.01
CA LEU A 75 9.08 3.92 -5.08
C LEU A 75 9.66 3.39 -6.39
N GLY A 76 9.18 2.22 -6.84
CA GLY A 76 9.64 1.70 -8.13
C GLY A 76 9.01 2.41 -9.33
N GLY A 77 7.93 3.20 -9.15
CA GLY A 77 7.26 3.98 -10.20
C GLY A 77 7.93 5.33 -10.43
N LEU A 78 8.66 5.82 -9.42
CA LEU A 78 9.48 7.02 -9.48
C LEU A 78 10.87 6.77 -10.09
N ARG A 79 11.22 5.52 -10.40
CA ARG A 79 12.48 5.18 -11.09
C ARG A 79 12.47 5.73 -12.51
N PRO A 80 13.60 6.24 -13.03
CA PRO A 80 13.67 6.73 -14.41
C PRO A 80 13.44 5.57 -15.38
N THR A 81 12.29 5.57 -16.05
CA THR A 81 12.06 4.70 -17.22
C THR A 81 12.26 5.54 -18.48
N SER A 82 13.11 5.05 -19.36
CA SER A 82 13.34 5.62 -20.69
C SER A 82 12.06 5.45 -21.53
N GLY A 83 11.20 6.46 -21.57
CA GLY A 83 9.98 6.41 -22.37
C GLY A 83 8.98 7.54 -22.07
N PRO A 84 7.95 7.72 -22.91
CA PRO A 84 6.92 8.72 -22.68
C PRO A 84 6.16 8.44 -21.37
N PRO A 85 5.71 9.49 -20.64
CA PRO A 85 4.95 9.33 -19.42
C PRO A 85 3.63 8.61 -19.72
N ARG A 86 3.53 7.34 -19.31
CA ARG A 86 2.33 6.53 -19.46
C ARG A 86 1.60 6.45 -18.12
N VAL A 87 0.28 6.48 -18.17
CA VAL A 87 -0.55 6.19 -17.00
C VAL A 87 -0.21 4.75 -16.55
N PRO A 88 0.24 4.53 -15.31
CA PRO A 88 0.76 3.24 -14.88
C PRO A 88 -0.38 2.28 -14.50
N VAL A 89 -1.34 2.08 -15.41
CA VAL A 89 -2.56 1.29 -15.17
C VAL A 89 -2.22 -0.13 -14.72
N GLY A 90 -1.27 -0.79 -15.40
CA GLY A 90 -0.83 -2.13 -15.01
C GLY A 90 -0.25 -2.19 -13.60
N ARG A 91 0.49 -1.15 -13.18
CA ARG A 91 1.08 -1.07 -11.84
C ARG A 91 0.05 -0.75 -10.77
N ALA A 92 -0.93 0.09 -11.10
CA ALA A 92 -2.03 0.43 -10.20
C ALA A 92 -2.91 -0.79 -9.96
N LEU A 93 -3.23 -1.55 -11.02
CA LEU A 93 -3.97 -2.81 -10.90
C LEU A 93 -3.20 -3.85 -10.09
N THR A 94 -1.91 -4.06 -10.36
CA THR A 94 -1.12 -5.01 -9.57
C THR A 94 -1.02 -4.59 -8.10
N ALA A 95 -0.81 -3.31 -7.81
CA ALA A 95 -0.79 -2.82 -6.45
C ALA A 95 -2.15 -3.01 -5.74
N ALA A 96 -3.25 -2.69 -6.42
CA ALA A 96 -4.60 -2.87 -5.87
C ALA A 96 -4.91 -4.35 -5.59
N ILE A 97 -4.57 -5.26 -6.51
CA ILE A 97 -4.72 -6.71 -6.34
C ILE A 97 -3.85 -7.20 -5.18
N LEU A 98 -2.60 -6.72 -5.07
CA LEU A 98 -1.71 -7.09 -3.99
C LEU A 98 -2.23 -6.59 -2.64
N VAL A 99 -2.74 -5.36 -2.54
CA VAL A 99 -3.35 -4.86 -1.31
C VAL A 99 -4.57 -5.71 -0.95
N TYR A 100 -5.44 -5.97 -1.91
CA TYR A 100 -6.65 -6.78 -1.71
C TYR A 100 -6.34 -8.21 -1.24
N ALA A 101 -5.30 -8.85 -1.76
CA ALA A 101 -4.95 -10.23 -1.43
C ALA A 101 -3.99 -10.36 -0.24
N LEU A 102 -2.91 -9.57 -0.21
CA LEU A 102 -1.83 -9.74 0.77
C LEU A 102 -2.10 -9.04 2.09
N SER A 103 -2.87 -7.94 2.10
CA SER A 103 -3.22 -7.28 3.37
C SER A 103 -4.04 -8.22 4.26
N PRO A 104 -5.16 -8.83 3.81
CA PRO A 104 -5.89 -9.81 4.61
C PRO A 104 -5.09 -11.07 4.93
N LEU A 105 -4.20 -11.48 4.02
CA LEU A 105 -3.32 -12.63 4.26
C LEU A 105 -2.37 -12.37 5.42
N ALA A 106 -1.80 -11.15 5.52
CA ALA A 106 -0.97 -10.76 6.66
C ALA A 106 -1.75 -10.81 7.97
N GLY A 107 -3.01 -10.37 7.97
CA GLY A 107 -3.92 -10.50 9.11
C GLY A 107 -4.18 -11.96 9.49
N ALA A 108 -4.45 -12.82 8.49
CA ALA A 108 -4.68 -14.25 8.70
C ALA A 108 -3.43 -14.97 9.26
N ILE A 109 -2.22 -14.58 8.85
CA ILE A 109 -0.97 -15.14 9.39
C ILE A 109 -0.84 -14.81 10.88
N VAL A 110 -1.09 -13.55 11.27
CA VAL A 110 -1.07 -13.13 12.69
C VAL A 110 -2.12 -13.89 13.49
N PHE A 111 -3.30 -14.11 12.91
CA PHE A 111 -4.36 -14.88 13.53
C PHE A 111 -3.96 -16.34 13.80
N VAL A 112 -3.31 -17.02 12.84
CA VAL A 112 -2.80 -18.39 13.04
C VAL A 112 -1.74 -18.43 14.14
N LEU A 113 -0.82 -17.46 14.17
CA LEU A 113 0.23 -17.41 15.17
C LEU A 113 -0.33 -17.21 16.59
N GLY A 114 -1.46 -16.52 16.73
CA GLY A 114 -2.12 -16.31 18.03
C GLY A 114 -2.98 -17.48 18.52
N ARG A 115 -3.61 -18.25 17.61
CA ARG A 115 -4.62 -19.28 17.96
C ARG A 115 -4.32 -20.71 17.54
N GLY A 116 -3.34 -20.93 16.66
CA GLY A 116 -2.89 -22.27 16.25
C GLY A 116 -3.84 -23.04 15.31
N ASN A 117 -4.95 -22.44 14.85
CA ASN A 117 -5.91 -23.13 13.98
C ASN A 117 -5.96 -22.53 12.56
N ALA A 118 -5.29 -23.20 11.61
CA ALA A 118 -5.21 -22.77 10.21
C ALA A 118 -6.57 -22.77 9.48
N ALA A 119 -7.50 -23.64 9.87
CA ALA A 119 -8.82 -23.70 9.24
C ALA A 119 -9.64 -22.44 9.55
N THR A 120 -9.58 -21.95 10.78
CA THR A 120 -10.26 -20.72 11.20
C THR A 120 -9.66 -19.48 10.52
N ALA A 121 -8.35 -19.47 10.29
CA ALA A 121 -7.69 -18.39 9.55
C ALA A 121 -8.09 -18.34 8.08
N ALA A 122 -8.32 -19.49 7.44
CA ALA A 122 -8.79 -19.54 6.06
C ALA A 122 -10.22 -18.97 5.93
N VAL A 123 -11.10 -19.26 6.90
CA VAL A 123 -12.45 -18.67 6.96
C VAL A 123 -12.37 -17.17 7.22
N PHE A 124 -11.51 -16.73 8.15
CA PHE A 124 -11.27 -15.30 8.41
C PHE A 124 -10.78 -14.55 7.16
N TYR A 125 -9.83 -15.13 6.44
CA TYR A 125 -9.34 -14.58 5.18
C TYR A 125 -10.48 -14.45 4.15
N GLY A 126 -11.30 -15.49 4.00
CA GLY A 126 -12.48 -15.47 3.12
C GLY A 126 -13.47 -14.36 3.48
N SER A 127 -13.76 -14.19 4.77
CA SER A 127 -14.63 -13.10 5.26
C SER A 127 -14.02 -11.71 5.06
N CYS A 128 -12.69 -11.58 5.13
CA CYS A 128 -12.02 -10.30 4.88
C CYS A 128 -12.09 -9.88 3.42
N LEU A 129 -12.09 -10.82 2.45
CA LEU A 129 -12.15 -10.47 1.03
C LEU A 129 -13.46 -9.77 0.66
N THR A 130 -14.58 -10.13 1.30
CA THR A 130 -15.88 -9.49 1.09
C THR A 130 -16.09 -8.24 1.94
N SER A 131 -15.12 -7.89 2.77
CA SER A 131 -15.21 -6.76 3.70
C SER A 131 -15.12 -5.42 2.96
N PRO A 132 -16.02 -4.45 3.27
CA PRO A 132 -15.95 -3.12 2.67
C PRO A 132 -14.63 -2.38 2.98
N PHE A 133 -13.98 -2.71 4.11
CA PHE A 133 -12.68 -2.15 4.49
C PHE A 133 -11.55 -2.56 3.54
N VAL A 134 -11.48 -3.85 3.19
CA VAL A 134 -10.45 -4.37 2.27
C VAL A 134 -10.67 -3.87 0.85
N ILE A 135 -11.93 -3.80 0.43
CA ILE A 135 -12.31 -3.23 -0.87
C ILE A 135 -11.93 -1.74 -0.90
N GLY A 136 -12.25 -0.97 0.15
CA GLY A 136 -11.85 0.43 0.29
C GLY A 136 -10.34 0.63 0.22
N ALA A 137 -9.57 -0.19 0.94
CA ALA A 137 -8.11 -0.15 0.94
C ALA A 137 -7.52 -0.40 -0.47
N ALA A 138 -8.06 -1.37 -1.20
CA ALA A 138 -7.63 -1.71 -2.56
C ALA A 138 -7.98 -0.60 -3.56
N VAL A 139 -9.18 -0.01 -3.47
CA VAL A 139 -9.60 1.12 -4.30
C VAL A 139 -8.73 2.35 -4.04
N LEU A 140 -8.46 2.67 -2.77
CA LEU A 140 -7.55 3.75 -2.42
C LEU A 140 -6.13 3.51 -2.96
N ALA A 141 -5.64 2.28 -2.91
CA ALA A 141 -4.33 1.93 -3.45
C ALA A 141 -4.29 2.13 -4.97
N LEU A 142 -5.34 1.69 -5.68
CA LEU A 142 -5.51 1.91 -7.11
C LEU A 142 -5.44 3.41 -7.45
N VAL A 143 -6.24 4.23 -6.78
CA VAL A 143 -6.29 5.69 -7.01
C VAL A 143 -4.94 6.33 -6.70
N THR A 144 -4.32 5.96 -5.58
CA THR A 144 -3.02 6.51 -5.16
C THR A 144 -1.93 6.23 -6.20
N VAL A 145 -1.87 5.01 -6.74
CA VAL A 145 -0.88 4.64 -7.76
C VAL A 145 -1.23 5.25 -9.12
N LEU A 146 -2.51 5.41 -9.46
CA LEU A 146 -2.93 6.13 -10.68
C LEU A 146 -2.52 7.61 -10.67
N LEU A 147 -2.37 8.22 -9.50
CA LEU A 147 -1.94 9.62 -9.35
C LEU A 147 -0.42 9.84 -9.51
N LEU A 148 0.38 8.78 -9.70
CA LEU A 148 1.83 8.87 -9.95
C LEU A 148 2.23 9.88 -11.05
N PRO A 149 1.57 9.94 -12.22
CA PRO A 149 1.88 10.93 -13.26
C PRO A 149 1.70 12.36 -12.74
N ALA A 150 0.61 12.64 -12.02
CA ALA A 150 0.35 13.95 -11.43
C ALA A 150 1.41 14.33 -10.38
N ILE A 151 1.81 13.39 -9.53
CA ILE A 151 2.88 13.58 -8.53
C ILE A 151 4.22 13.88 -9.22
N SER A 152 4.51 13.17 -10.31
CA SER A 152 5.75 13.38 -11.08
C SER A 152 5.77 14.72 -11.83
N LEU A 153 4.61 15.20 -12.32
CA LEU A 153 4.43 16.51 -12.95
C LEU A 153 4.51 17.66 -11.93
N ALA A 154 3.89 17.50 -10.76
CA ALA A 154 3.99 18.48 -9.68
C ALA A 154 5.46 18.68 -9.26
N ARG A 155 6.24 17.59 -9.25
CA ARG A 155 7.68 17.62 -8.99
C ARG A 155 8.48 18.37 -10.07
N SER A 156 8.06 18.35 -11.34
CA SER A 156 8.77 19.07 -12.41
C SER A 156 8.45 20.56 -12.44
N ARG A 157 7.28 21.00 -11.96
CA ARG A 157 6.89 22.42 -11.90
C ARG A 157 7.50 23.19 -10.72
N ALA A 158 7.91 22.50 -9.65
CA ALA A 158 8.59 23.09 -8.51
C ALA A 158 10.09 23.33 -8.74
N ARG A 159 10.57 23.15 -9.99
CA ARG A 159 11.91 23.51 -10.46
C ARG A 159 11.80 24.73 -11.35
#